data_AF-A0A528FYA9-F1
#
_entry.id   AF-A0A528FYA9-F1
#
_cell.length_a   1.000
_cell.length_b   1.000
_cell.length_c   1.000
_cell.angle_alpha   90.00
_cell.angle_beta   90.00
_cell.angle_gamma   90.00
#
_symmetry.space_group_name_H-M   'P 1'
#
loop_
_entity.id
_entity.type
_entity.pdbx_description
1 polymer ?
#
loop_
_entity_poly.entity_id
_entity_poly.type
_entity_poly.pdbx_seq_one_letter_code
_entity_poly.pdbx_strand_id
1 'polypeptide(L)'
;MNRIPIAVLSLMLIFLAVSHGLAQQHGGINHHRAAEGNDHTTSPYSGMEKRRVKALSGEQMADLLAGRGMGLALAAELNSYPGPSHVLELWDALGLTDEQALRTKALLDQMKAETIPLGRLVIEKETELD
;
A
#
# COMPACT_ATOMS: atom_id res chain seq x y z
N MET A 1 -8.89 -23.11 -35.44
CA MET A 1 -9.21 -21.73 -35.04
C MET A 1 -8.86 -21.51 -33.58
N ASN A 2 -7.71 -20.86 -33.39
CA ASN A 2 -7.10 -20.20 -32.24
C ASN A 2 -7.58 -20.55 -30.82
N ARG A 3 -6.80 -21.43 -30.19
CA ARG A 3 -6.76 -21.65 -28.74
C ARG A 3 -5.98 -20.49 -28.10
N ILE A 4 -6.63 -19.66 -27.30
CA ILE A 4 -5.96 -18.65 -26.48
C ILE A 4 -5.34 -19.40 -25.29
N PRO A 5 -3.99 -19.43 -25.15
CA PRO A 5 -3.36 -20.21 -24.10
C PRO A 5 -3.57 -19.56 -22.72
N ILE A 6 -3.78 -20.42 -21.73
CA ILE A 6 -3.84 -20.16 -20.29
C ILE A 6 -2.45 -19.72 -19.80
N ALA A 7 -2.01 -18.54 -20.23
CA ALA A 7 -0.68 -18.01 -19.95
C ALA A 7 -0.75 -16.49 -19.75
N VAL A 8 -1.53 -16.03 -18.77
CA VAL A 8 -1.36 -14.69 -18.17
C VAL A 8 -1.34 -14.76 -16.63
N LEU A 9 -1.33 -15.97 -16.05
CA LEU A 9 -1.13 -16.18 -14.62
C LEU A 9 0.36 -16.40 -14.29
N SER A 10 1.25 -15.54 -14.79
CA SER A 10 2.65 -15.48 -14.34
C SER A 10 3.34 -14.25 -14.93
N LEU A 11 3.12 -13.08 -14.34
CA LEU A 11 4.05 -11.95 -14.55
C LEU A 11 3.94 -10.92 -13.43
N MET A 12 4.66 -11.16 -12.33
CA MET A 12 5.34 -10.13 -11.53
C MET A 12 6.21 -10.82 -10.46
N LEU A 13 7.24 -11.52 -10.90
CA LEU A 13 8.35 -11.92 -10.02
C LEU A 13 9.65 -12.03 -10.80
N ILE A 14 9.91 -11.01 -11.64
CA ILE A 14 11.23 -10.74 -12.21
C ILE A 14 11.45 -9.23 -12.20
N PHE A 15 11.88 -8.69 -11.05
CA PHE A 15 12.85 -7.60 -11.06
C PHE A 15 14.08 -8.09 -10.31
N LEU A 16 14.97 -8.67 -11.11
CA LEU A 16 16.37 -8.86 -10.82
C LEU A 16 16.95 -7.50 -10.38
N ALA A 17 17.85 -7.57 -9.40
CA ALA A 17 18.72 -6.51 -8.93
C ALA A 17 18.96 -5.40 -9.95
N VAL A 18 18.44 -4.20 -9.66
CA VAL A 18 19.04 -2.98 -10.19
C VAL A 18 19.51 -2.13 -9.04
N SER A 19 20.84 -2.04 -8.92
CA SER A 19 21.52 -1.01 -8.16
C SER A 19 21.23 0.35 -8.80
N HIS A 20 20.13 1.00 -8.41
CA HIS A 20 19.88 2.41 -8.73
C HIS A 20 20.11 3.26 -7.49
N GLY A 21 21.37 3.45 -7.14
CA GLY A 21 21.80 4.65 -6.46
C GLY A 21 21.83 5.79 -7.49
N LEU A 22 20.75 6.57 -7.58
CA LEU A 22 20.77 7.95 -8.05
C LEU A 22 19.64 8.72 -7.35
N ALA A 23 20.05 9.56 -6.42
CA ALA A 23 19.49 10.85 -6.03
C ALA A 23 17.96 11.04 -6.16
N GLN A 24 17.27 11.10 -5.01
CA GLN A 24 16.06 11.92 -4.86
C GLN A 24 16.42 13.39 -5.10
N GLN A 25 16.38 13.82 -6.36
CA GLN A 25 16.29 15.24 -6.71
C GLN A 25 14.83 15.66 -6.57
N HIS A 26 14.42 16.07 -5.37
CA HIS A 26 13.19 16.85 -5.22
C HIS A 26 13.36 18.16 -5.99
N GLY A 27 12.67 18.26 -7.13
CA GLY A 27 12.60 19.49 -7.92
C GLY A 27 11.91 20.58 -7.12
N GLY A 28 12.70 21.48 -6.52
CA GLY A 28 12.24 22.77 -6.04
C GLY A 28 12.19 23.76 -7.18
N ILE A 29 10.98 24.11 -7.65
CA ILE A 29 10.68 25.32 -8.42
C ILE A 29 9.26 25.72 -7.96
N ASN A 30 9.05 26.80 -7.22
CA ASN A 30 9.05 28.16 -7.75
C ASN A 30 9.53 29.19 -6.72
N HIS A 31 10.55 29.96 -7.10
CA HIS A 31 10.75 31.32 -6.61
C HIS A 31 9.79 32.26 -7.37
N HIS A 32 9.06 33.11 -6.63
CA HIS A 32 8.71 34.52 -6.89
C HIS A 32 7.27 34.86 -6.45
N ARG A 33 7.14 35.46 -5.25
CA ARG A 33 6.81 36.89 -5.11
C ARG A 33 6.99 37.31 -3.65
N ALA A 34 7.84 38.30 -3.43
CA ALA A 34 7.99 38.98 -2.15
C ALA A 34 6.73 39.80 -1.84
N ALA A 35 6.06 39.47 -0.74
CA ALA A 35 5.23 40.37 0.05
C ALA A 35 5.02 39.72 1.43
N GLU A 36 5.26 40.52 2.46
CA GLU A 36 5.27 40.20 3.88
C GLU A 36 4.05 39.39 4.36
N GLY A 37 4.34 38.31 5.08
CA GLY A 37 3.38 37.53 5.84
C GLY A 37 4.15 36.51 6.66
N ASN A 38 4.10 36.64 7.98
CA ASN A 38 4.69 35.74 8.96
C ASN A 38 4.01 34.35 8.87
N ASP A 39 4.35 33.56 7.85
CA ASP A 39 3.89 32.19 7.73
C ASP A 39 4.85 31.31 8.51
N HIS A 40 4.47 30.98 9.74
CA HIS A 40 5.14 29.98 10.55
C HIS A 40 5.02 28.65 9.78
N THR A 41 6.03 28.34 8.95
CA THR A 41 6.09 27.09 8.20
C THR A 41 6.19 25.96 9.20
N THR A 42 5.02 25.40 9.52
CA THR A 42 4.90 24.34 10.50
C THR A 42 5.57 23.11 9.90
N SER A 43 6.54 22.53 10.61
CA SER A 43 7.25 21.34 10.16
C SER A 43 6.26 20.24 9.74
N PRO A 44 6.50 19.49 8.64
CA PRO A 44 5.64 18.38 8.25
C PRO A 44 5.55 17.27 9.32
N TYR A 45 6.44 17.29 10.32
CA TYR A 45 6.47 16.38 11.45
C TYR A 45 5.74 16.90 12.69
N SER A 46 5.21 18.12 12.67
CA SER A 46 4.54 18.71 13.83
C SER A 46 3.30 17.89 14.24
N GLY A 47 3.22 17.54 15.53
CA GLY A 47 2.16 16.71 16.09
C GLY A 47 2.42 15.21 15.96
N MET A 48 3.40 14.77 15.15
CA MET A 48 3.78 13.35 15.07
C MET A 48 4.46 12.91 16.36
N GLU A 49 5.20 13.80 17.03
CA GLU A 49 5.89 13.53 18.30
C GLU A 49 4.95 13.16 19.46
N LYS A 50 3.66 13.49 19.33
CA LYS A 50 2.63 13.20 20.33
C LYS A 50 1.89 11.89 20.06
N ARG A 51 2.16 11.22 18.93
CA ARG A 51 1.55 9.93 18.61
C ARG A 51 2.16 8.84 19.50
N ARG A 52 1.38 7.77 19.69
CA ARG A 52 1.86 6.58 20.42
C ARG A 52 3.05 5.90 19.74
N VAL A 53 3.01 5.83 18.41
CA VAL A 53 4.15 5.45 17.57
C VAL A 53 4.36 6.61 16.60
N LYS A 54 5.47 7.34 16.69
CA LYS A 54 5.64 8.63 16.00
C LYS A 54 5.52 8.49 14.48
N ALA A 55 6.11 7.42 13.93
CA ALA A 55 6.14 7.12 12.51
C ALA A 55 4.80 6.63 11.93
N LEU A 56 3.89 6.09 12.75
CA LEU A 56 2.65 5.46 12.29
C LEU A 56 1.40 6.24 12.71
N SER A 57 0.50 6.49 11.77
CA SER A 57 -0.84 6.99 12.08
C SER A 57 -1.69 5.92 12.77
N GLY A 58 -2.77 6.34 13.44
CA GLY A 58 -3.74 5.41 14.01
C GLY A 58 -4.37 4.48 12.98
N GLU A 59 -4.65 5.00 11.79
CA GLU A 59 -5.20 4.26 10.65
C GLU A 59 -4.20 3.24 10.12
N GLN A 60 -2.94 3.63 9.91
CA GLN A 60 -1.89 2.71 9.48
C GLN A 60 -1.71 1.55 10.46
N MET A 61 -1.73 1.82 11.78
CA MET A 61 -1.70 0.75 12.77
C MET A 61 -2.91 -0.18 12.66
N ALA A 62 -4.11 0.37 12.48
CA ALA A 62 -5.33 -0.43 12.34
C ALA A 62 -5.32 -1.29 11.06
N ASP A 63 -4.83 -0.74 9.95
CA ASP A 63 -4.71 -1.43 8.67
C ASP A 63 -3.67 -2.56 8.72
N LEU A 64 -2.52 -2.32 9.34
CA LEU A 64 -1.51 -3.35 9.59
C LEU A 64 -2.07 -4.50 10.43
N LEU A 65 -2.79 -4.19 11.51
CA LEU A 65 -3.41 -5.20 12.37
C LEU A 65 -4.52 -5.98 11.67
N ALA A 66 -5.18 -5.39 10.67
CA ALA A 66 -6.19 -6.03 9.85
C ALA A 66 -5.63 -6.75 8.60
N GLY A 67 -4.31 -6.66 8.36
CA GLY A 67 -3.65 -7.23 7.18
C GLY A 67 -3.93 -6.50 5.86
N ARG A 68 -4.38 -5.23 5.93
CA ARG A 68 -4.64 -4.36 4.76
C ARG A 68 -3.38 -3.67 4.22
N GLY A 69 -2.32 -3.60 5.02
CA GLY A 69 -1.07 -2.94 4.65
C GLY A 69 -1.10 -1.43 4.93
N MET A 70 -0.41 -0.64 4.10
CA MET A 70 -0.31 0.83 4.24
C MET A 70 -0.77 1.57 2.97
N GLY A 71 -1.65 0.98 2.16
CA GLY A 71 -2.14 1.61 0.91
C GLY A 71 -1.12 1.64 -0.23
N LEU A 72 0.00 0.93 -0.13
CA LEU A 72 1.06 0.91 -1.17
C LEU A 72 0.59 0.32 -2.51
N ALA A 73 -0.53 -0.42 -2.52
CA ALA A 73 -1.13 -0.98 -3.71
C ALA A 73 -2.06 0.01 -4.45
N LEU A 74 -2.26 1.23 -3.96
CA LEU A 74 -3.20 2.20 -4.54
C LEU A 74 -2.98 2.43 -6.04
N ALA A 75 -1.71 2.49 -6.49
CA ALA A 75 -1.42 2.64 -7.91
C ALA A 75 -1.97 1.47 -8.74
N ALA A 76 -1.91 0.23 -8.23
CA ALA A 76 -2.49 -0.93 -8.89
C ALA A 76 -4.02 -0.83 -8.92
N GLU A 77 -4.64 -0.45 -7.81
CA GLU A 77 -6.10 -0.28 -7.70
C GLU A 77 -6.62 0.78 -8.69
N LEU A 78 -5.96 1.92 -8.77
CA LEU A 78 -6.28 3.00 -9.72
C LEU A 78 -6.07 2.60 -11.19
N ASN A 79 -5.29 1.54 -11.44
CA ASN A 79 -5.03 1.00 -12.79
C ASN A 79 -5.77 -0.32 -13.04
N SER A 80 -6.90 -0.56 -12.37
CA SER A 80 -7.76 -1.74 -12.59
C SER A 80 -7.13 -3.09 -12.17
N TYR A 81 -6.21 -3.07 -11.22
CA TYR A 81 -5.64 -4.26 -10.59
C TYR A 81 -6.03 -4.31 -9.10
N PRO A 82 -7.30 -4.65 -8.78
CA PRO A 82 -7.78 -4.70 -7.40
C PRO A 82 -7.18 -5.88 -6.62
N GLY A 83 -6.98 -5.68 -5.31
CA GLY A 83 -6.66 -6.77 -4.39
C GLY A 83 -7.84 -7.73 -4.16
N PRO A 84 -7.61 -8.90 -3.52
CA PRO A 84 -8.62 -9.94 -3.37
C PRO A 84 -9.82 -9.54 -2.50
N SER A 85 -9.68 -8.58 -1.58
CA SER A 85 -10.84 -8.01 -0.83
C SER A 85 -11.78 -7.27 -1.79
N HIS A 86 -11.23 -6.33 -2.57
CA HIS A 86 -11.99 -5.54 -3.53
C HIS A 86 -12.65 -6.42 -4.60
N VAL A 87 -11.99 -7.49 -5.05
CA VAL A 87 -12.60 -8.45 -5.99
C VAL A 87 -13.84 -9.11 -5.40
N LEU A 88 -13.81 -9.51 -4.12
CA LEU A 88 -14.96 -10.11 -3.44
C LEU A 88 -16.07 -9.09 -3.15
N GLU A 89 -15.71 -7.84 -2.83
CA GLU A 89 -16.68 -6.75 -2.65
C GLU A 89 -17.43 -6.41 -3.95
N LEU A 90 -16.76 -6.59 -5.09
CA LEU A 90 -17.31 -6.36 -6.43
C LEU A 90 -17.91 -7.63 -7.06
N TRP A 91 -18.20 -8.66 -6.26
CA TRP A 91 -18.72 -9.96 -6.69
C TRP A 91 -19.75 -9.89 -7.84
N ASP A 92 -20.87 -9.21 -7.59
CA ASP A 92 -21.98 -9.10 -8.54
C ASP A 92 -21.59 -8.29 -9.77
N ALA A 93 -20.85 -7.19 -9.56
CA ALA A 93 -20.42 -6.29 -10.63
C ALA A 93 -19.44 -6.96 -11.60
N LEU A 94 -18.62 -7.88 -11.09
CA LEU A 94 -17.66 -8.66 -11.88
C LEU A 94 -18.26 -9.97 -12.43
N GLY A 95 -19.47 -10.35 -12.00
CA GLY A 95 -20.12 -11.59 -12.40
C GLY A 95 -19.31 -12.83 -12.00
N LEU A 96 -18.72 -12.82 -10.81
CA LEU A 96 -17.90 -13.93 -10.33
C LEU A 96 -18.75 -15.19 -10.14
N THR A 97 -18.19 -16.34 -10.54
CA THR A 97 -18.77 -17.65 -10.24
C THR A 97 -18.40 -18.08 -8.83
N ASP A 98 -19.23 -18.89 -8.18
CA ASP A 98 -18.97 -19.43 -6.82
C ASP A 98 -17.56 -20.00 -6.64
N GLU A 99 -17.04 -20.68 -7.68
CA GLU A 99 -15.66 -21.18 -7.67
C GLU A 99 -14.63 -20.05 -7.62
N GLN A 100 -14.83 -18.97 -8.36
CA GLN A 100 -13.98 -17.78 -8.31
C GLN A 100 -14.06 -17.06 -6.95
N ALA A 101 -15.22 -17.04 -6.26
CA ALA A 101 -15.30 -16.57 -4.86
C ALA A 101 -14.38 -17.37 -4.00
N LEU A 102 -14.58 -18.70 -4.06
CA LEU A 102 -13.95 -19.60 -3.14
C LEU A 102 -12.42 -19.51 -3.28
N ARG A 103 -11.93 -19.43 -4.52
CA ARG A 103 -10.51 -19.23 -4.81
C ARG A 103 -10.01 -17.86 -4.38
N THR A 104 -10.75 -16.78 -4.64
CA THR A 104 -10.36 -15.42 -4.22
C THR A 104 -10.35 -15.28 -2.70
N LYS A 105 -11.33 -15.88 -2.02
CA LYS A 105 -11.39 -15.93 -0.57
C LYS A 105 -10.23 -16.72 0.02
N ALA A 106 -9.87 -17.87 -0.56
CA ALA A 106 -8.70 -18.62 -0.13
C ALA A 106 -7.41 -17.78 -0.28
N LEU A 107 -7.27 -17.02 -1.37
CA LEU A 107 -6.14 -16.08 -1.55
C LEU A 107 -6.15 -14.97 -0.49
N LEU A 108 -7.31 -14.36 -0.20
CA LEU A 108 -7.43 -13.34 0.84
C LEU A 108 -7.08 -13.88 2.23
N ASP A 109 -7.55 -15.08 2.55
CA ASP A 109 -7.32 -15.73 3.84
C ASP A 109 -5.84 -16.09 4.01
N GLN A 110 -5.19 -16.62 2.96
CA GLN A 110 -3.74 -16.87 2.95
C GLN A 110 -2.95 -15.57 3.12
N MET A 111 -3.27 -14.54 2.34
CA MET A 111 -2.61 -13.23 2.43
C MET A 111 -2.71 -12.69 3.86
N LYS A 112 -3.90 -12.73 4.48
CA LYS A 112 -4.09 -12.26 5.87
C LYS A 112 -3.31 -13.08 6.89
N ALA A 113 -3.23 -14.39 6.71
CA ALA A 113 -2.45 -15.27 7.59
C ALA A 113 -0.96 -14.89 7.59
N GLU A 114 -0.43 -14.41 6.46
CA GLU A 114 0.95 -13.96 6.32
C GLU A 114 1.15 -12.50 6.76
N THR A 115 0.25 -11.59 6.38
CA THR A 115 0.46 -10.14 6.57
C THR A 115 0.13 -9.65 7.97
N ILE A 116 -0.83 -10.25 8.69
CA ILE A 116 -1.19 -9.81 10.04
C ILE A 116 -0.03 -9.98 11.04
N PRO A 117 0.70 -11.14 11.08
CA PRO A 117 1.91 -11.26 11.89
C PRO A 117 2.97 -10.21 11.55
N LEU A 118 3.18 -9.93 10.26
CA LEU A 118 4.13 -8.92 9.81
C LEU A 118 3.70 -7.51 10.23
N GLY A 119 2.41 -7.19 10.14
CA GLY A 119 1.87 -5.90 10.59
C GLY A 119 2.09 -5.67 12.09
N ARG A 120 1.92 -6.72 12.91
CA ARG A 120 2.28 -6.66 14.34
C ARG A 120 3.78 -6.41 14.54
N LEU A 121 4.63 -7.12 13.80
CA LEU A 121 6.08 -6.96 13.89
C LEU A 121 6.53 -5.55 13.48
N VAL A 122 5.94 -4.96 12.44
CA VAL A 122 6.22 -3.57 12.04
C VAL A 122 5.88 -2.61 13.19
N ILE A 123 4.69 -2.74 13.78
CA ILE A 123 4.28 -1.87 14.91
C ILE A 123 5.25 -2.03 16.08
N GLU A 124 5.62 -3.27 16.43
CA GLU A 124 6.60 -3.55 17.49
C GLU A 124 7.94 -2.86 17.21
N LYS A 125 8.48 -3.02 15.99
CA LYS A 125 9.78 -2.45 15.62
C LYS A 125 9.77 -0.93 15.54
N GLU A 126 8.70 -0.32 15.06
CA GLU A 126 8.57 1.15 15.10
C GLU A 126 8.43 1.66 16.54
N THR A 127 7.77 0.90 17.42
CA THR A 127 7.67 1.25 18.85
C THR A 127 9.02 1.18 19.56
N GLU A 128 9.89 0.22 19.21
CA GLU A 128 11.25 0.10 19.77
C GLU A 128 12.17 1.29 19.43
N LEU A 129 11.85 2.05 18.38
CA LEU A 129 12.63 3.21 17.94
C LEU A 129 12.22 4.52 18.64
N ASP A 130 11.12 4.53 19.40
CA ASP A 130 10.52 5.73 19.98
C ASP A 130 10.99 6.09 21.39
#